data_AF-A0A919EI38-F1
#
_entry.id   AF-A0A919EI38-F1
#
_cell.length_a   1.000
_cell.length_b   1.000
_cell.length_c   1.000
_cell.angle_alpha   90.00
_cell.angle_beta   90.00
_cell.angle_gamma   90.00
#
_symmetry.space_group_name_H-M   'P 1'
#
loop_
_entity.id
_entity.type
_entity.pdbx_description
1 polymer ?
#
loop_
_entity_poly.entity_id
_entity_poly.type
_entity_poly.pdbx_seq_one_letter_code
_entity_poly.pdbx_strand_id
1 'polypeptide(L)'
;MIPKVSSEVTKLAIDVIELLECYLENLGYQAVVHFEIEGCYASDKGTSLDFDLANKALKQAGIQGTLVREFWHNQWEFVSNFAGQTPLQEAHSVAKAIKMLPQIFNKQGINQTIIAPVVWNGDSKRMVKGSRQLFTHENRQVHIPNAIQLNVSINNAQGNNIIARQGVGQRLQQCFIKSSASCALLYLPEPMAFERLLLKEKYGLDDELCSPSDISGGHQGSVALYLDKGKHNQIMGETPLLYDQHQKVILSDIDWRKTARVEYRLGASSCFYNPYINVVYALLNVIDALTNADSVPETMSANQAHVLPRCLEDTDQALGAISQFARENWFAQRIDEIEQYVNRVGDGICATSVQALGARLKQAYLAQYQQVKLIY
;
A
#
# COMPACT_ATOMS: atom_id res chain seq x y z
N MET A 1 21.75 -3.86 -0.76
CA MET A 1 21.57 -2.41 -0.98
C MET A 1 20.41 -1.95 -0.11
N ILE A 2 20.58 -0.94 0.76
CA ILE A 2 19.51 -0.44 1.65
C ILE A 2 19.38 1.08 1.44
N PRO A 3 18.28 1.58 0.86
CA PRO A 3 18.09 3.02 0.65
C PRO A 3 17.76 3.71 1.99
N LYS A 4 18.30 4.92 2.19
CA LYS A 4 17.80 5.84 3.23
C LYS A 4 16.84 6.81 2.56
N VAL A 5 15.63 6.92 3.08
CA VAL A 5 14.66 7.94 2.63
C VAL A 5 15.28 9.32 2.85
N SER A 6 15.61 10.01 1.76
CA SER A 6 16.19 11.35 1.81
C SER A 6 15.14 12.40 2.22
N SER A 7 15.57 13.40 2.98
CA SER A 7 14.75 14.57 3.31
C SER A 7 14.32 15.33 2.04
N GLU A 8 15.16 15.33 1.00
CA GLU A 8 14.86 15.94 -0.29
C GLU A 8 13.70 15.24 -1.00
N VAL A 9 13.72 13.91 -1.07
CA VAL A 9 12.63 13.14 -1.68
C VAL A 9 11.34 13.31 -0.92
N THR A 10 11.41 13.35 0.42
CA THR A 10 10.22 13.59 1.24
C THR A 10 9.62 14.96 0.93
N LYS A 11 10.44 16.01 0.85
CA LYS A 11 9.98 17.36 0.52
C LYS A 11 9.36 17.42 -0.87
N LEU A 12 10.05 16.90 -1.90
CA LEU A 12 9.53 16.89 -3.27
C LEU A 12 8.23 16.08 -3.39
N ALA A 13 8.12 14.95 -2.68
CA ALA A 13 6.89 14.16 -2.68
C ALA A 13 5.74 14.92 -2.02
N ILE A 14 5.97 15.67 -0.94
CA ILE A 14 4.95 16.53 -0.31
C ILE A 14 4.49 17.60 -1.31
N ASP A 15 5.42 18.35 -1.92
CA ASP A 15 5.10 19.38 -2.91
C ASP A 15 4.26 18.81 -4.07
N VAL A 16 4.58 17.58 -4.52
CA VAL A 16 3.80 16.88 -5.55
C VAL A 16 2.43 16.45 -5.03
N ILE A 17 2.30 15.90 -3.83
CA ILE A 17 1.00 15.50 -3.28
C ILE A 17 0.07 16.71 -3.21
N GLU A 18 0.54 17.85 -2.71
CA GLU A 18 -0.26 19.08 -2.62
C GLU A 18 -0.71 19.56 -4.01
N LEU A 19 0.18 19.51 -5.01
CA LEU A 19 -0.16 19.80 -6.41
C LEU A 19 -1.26 18.87 -6.93
N LEU A 20 -1.15 17.55 -6.70
CA LEU A 20 -2.09 16.55 -7.20
C LEU A 20 -3.45 16.63 -6.47
N GLU A 21 -3.45 16.88 -5.16
CA GLU A 21 -4.67 17.14 -4.38
C GLU A 21 -5.39 18.38 -4.90
N CYS A 22 -4.67 19.50 -5.11
CA CYS A 22 -5.23 20.72 -5.69
C CYS A 22 -5.80 20.48 -7.11
N TYR A 23 -5.11 19.70 -7.94
CA TYR A 23 -5.61 19.35 -9.27
C TYR A 23 -6.92 18.55 -9.20
N LEU A 24 -7.01 17.56 -8.31
CA LEU A 24 -8.23 16.77 -8.11
C LEU A 24 -9.40 17.62 -7.60
N GLU A 25 -9.13 18.54 -6.67
CA GLU A 25 -10.13 19.47 -6.17
C GLU A 25 -10.70 20.36 -7.29
N ASN A 26 -9.84 20.85 -8.18
CA ASN A 26 -10.26 21.61 -9.37
C ASN A 26 -11.12 20.79 -10.34
N LEU A 27 -10.93 19.46 -10.37
CA LEU A 27 -11.80 18.55 -11.11
C LEU A 27 -13.12 18.22 -10.37
N GLY A 28 -13.29 18.69 -9.13
CA GLY A 28 -14.46 18.43 -8.29
C GLY A 28 -14.42 17.07 -7.60
N TYR A 29 -13.23 16.51 -7.38
CA TYR A 29 -13.01 15.23 -6.73
C TYR A 29 -12.03 15.30 -5.57
N GLN A 30 -12.13 14.33 -4.67
CA GLN A 30 -11.18 14.12 -3.58
C GLN A 30 -10.77 12.65 -3.57
N ALA A 31 -9.48 12.36 -3.65
CA ALA A 31 -8.98 11.01 -3.42
C ALA A 31 -8.96 10.70 -1.92
N VAL A 32 -9.25 9.44 -1.59
CA VAL A 32 -9.17 8.91 -0.23
C VAL A 32 -8.20 7.75 -0.26
N VAL A 33 -7.14 7.83 0.54
CA VAL A 33 -6.04 6.86 0.56
C VAL A 33 -5.85 6.35 1.97
N HIS A 34 -5.70 5.03 2.11
CA HIS A 34 -5.45 4.36 3.40
C HIS A 34 -4.41 3.26 3.26
N PHE A 35 -3.64 3.03 4.33
CA PHE A 35 -2.67 1.94 4.40
C PHE A 35 -3.03 0.88 5.42
N GLU A 36 -2.76 -0.37 5.07
CA GLU A 36 -2.63 -1.50 5.98
C GLU A 36 -1.16 -1.92 5.99
N ILE A 37 -0.52 -2.05 7.16
CA ILE A 37 0.90 -2.42 7.28
C ILE A 37 1.02 -3.64 8.17
N GLU A 38 1.55 -4.72 7.63
CA GLU A 38 1.82 -5.94 8.40
C GLU A 38 3.25 -5.94 8.96
N GLY A 39 3.44 -6.62 10.08
CA GLY A 39 4.77 -6.87 10.62
C GLY A 39 4.73 -7.95 11.71
N CYS A 40 5.89 -8.29 12.26
CA CYS A 40 5.97 -9.21 13.39
C CYS A 40 6.65 -8.55 14.59
N TYR A 41 6.59 -9.21 15.74
CA TYR A 41 7.42 -8.89 16.88
C TYR A 41 8.03 -10.13 17.52
N ALA A 42 9.15 -9.95 18.22
CA ALA A 42 9.79 -11.00 19.01
C ALA A 42 10.02 -10.53 20.45
N SER A 43 9.86 -11.46 21.39
CA SER A 43 10.11 -11.25 22.82
C SER A 43 10.80 -12.46 23.43
N ASP A 44 11.90 -12.23 24.14
CA ASP A 44 12.69 -13.29 24.79
C ASP A 44 12.00 -13.84 26.05
N LYS A 45 11.03 -13.12 26.61
CA LYS A 45 10.38 -13.44 27.89
C LYS A 45 8.96 -14.00 27.75
N GLY A 46 8.53 -14.32 26.53
CA GLY A 46 7.14 -14.68 26.24
C GLY A 46 6.16 -13.52 26.46
N THR A 47 6.65 -12.28 26.47
CA THR A 47 5.79 -11.10 26.60
C THR A 47 4.95 -10.93 25.34
N SER A 48 3.64 -10.94 25.51
CA SER A 48 2.68 -10.64 24.44
C SER A 48 2.42 -9.14 24.35
N LEU A 49 2.27 -8.63 23.13
CA LEU A 49 1.86 -7.24 22.92
C LEU A 49 0.43 -7.01 23.42
N ASP A 50 0.23 -5.98 24.23
CA ASP A 50 -1.07 -5.42 24.56
C ASP A 50 -1.45 -4.39 23.49
N PHE A 51 -2.41 -4.78 22.64
CA PHE A 51 -2.89 -3.98 21.51
C PHE A 51 -3.66 -2.74 21.98
N ASP A 52 -4.38 -2.80 23.10
CA ASP A 52 -5.13 -1.65 23.62
C ASP A 52 -4.17 -0.57 24.13
N LEU A 53 -3.12 -0.97 24.86
CA LEU A 53 -2.06 -0.05 25.27
C LEU A 53 -1.30 0.54 24.08
N ALA A 54 -1.00 -0.28 23.07
CA ALA A 54 -0.35 0.20 21.85
C ALA A 54 -1.24 1.21 21.09
N ASN A 55 -2.54 0.92 20.95
CA ASN A 55 -3.52 1.80 20.29
C ASN A 55 -3.71 3.11 21.05
N LYS A 56 -3.69 3.07 22.39
CA LYS A 56 -3.69 4.29 23.21
C LYS A 56 -2.45 5.15 22.95
N ALA A 57 -1.27 4.53 22.82
CA ALA A 57 -0.02 5.25 22.52
C ALA A 57 -0.01 5.84 21.10
N LEU A 58 -0.53 5.11 20.10
CA LEU A 58 -0.71 5.62 18.73
C LEU A 58 -1.62 6.85 18.71
N LYS A 59 -2.76 6.77 19.39
CA LYS A 59 -3.71 7.90 19.51
C LYS A 59 -3.08 9.11 20.20
N GLN A 60 -2.32 8.90 21.28
CA GLN A 60 -1.59 9.99 21.97
C GLN A 60 -0.52 10.62 21.08
N ALA A 61 0.07 9.84 20.19
CA ALA A 61 1.00 10.33 19.18
C ALA A 61 0.29 11.00 17.98
N GLY A 62 -1.03 11.08 17.95
CA GLY A 62 -1.78 11.64 16.83
C GLY A 62 -1.66 10.82 15.54
N ILE A 63 -1.38 9.51 15.65
CA ILE A 63 -1.37 8.58 14.51
C ILE A 63 -2.80 8.05 14.34
N GLN A 64 -3.37 8.24 13.15
CA GLN A 64 -4.74 7.85 12.84
C GLN A 64 -4.81 6.40 12.32
N GLY A 65 -4.59 5.44 13.22
CA GLY A 65 -4.77 4.03 12.90
C GLY A 65 -4.77 3.16 14.14
N THR A 66 -5.07 1.89 13.95
CA THR A 66 -5.16 0.89 15.00
C THR A 66 -4.38 -0.35 14.63
N LEU A 67 -3.74 -0.94 15.62
CA LEU A 67 -3.13 -2.25 15.54
C LEU A 67 -4.17 -3.33 15.86
N VAL A 68 -4.16 -4.37 15.04
CA VAL A 68 -4.92 -5.59 15.23
C VAL A 68 -3.98 -6.80 15.14
N ARG A 69 -4.42 -7.92 15.70
CA ARG A 69 -3.67 -9.18 15.63
C ARG A 69 -3.99 -9.88 14.31
N GLU A 70 -2.96 -10.41 13.66
CA GLU A 70 -3.06 -11.15 12.41
C GLU A 70 -3.07 -12.68 12.60
N PHE A 71 -3.19 -13.41 11.48
CA PHE A 71 -3.25 -14.87 11.45
C PHE A 71 -2.03 -15.56 12.08
N TRP A 72 -0.81 -15.10 11.76
CA TRP A 72 0.42 -15.73 12.24
C TRP A 72 0.75 -15.32 13.69
N HIS A 73 1.42 -16.22 14.43
CA HIS A 73 1.78 -15.92 15.81
C HIS A 73 2.73 -14.70 15.88
N ASN A 74 2.41 -13.74 16.75
CA ASN A 74 3.11 -12.46 16.89
C ASN A 74 3.16 -11.57 15.63
N GLN A 75 2.31 -11.85 14.64
CA GLN A 75 2.06 -10.92 13.55
C GLN A 75 1.01 -9.89 13.97
N TRP A 76 1.21 -8.66 13.53
CA TRP A 76 0.34 -7.52 13.75
C TRP A 76 0.08 -6.82 12.43
N GLU A 77 -1.07 -6.16 12.34
CA GLU A 77 -1.42 -5.28 11.24
C GLU A 77 -1.79 -3.90 11.80
N PHE A 78 -1.19 -2.85 11.26
CA PHE A 78 -1.61 -1.47 11.47
C PHE A 78 -2.60 -1.12 10.36
N VAL A 79 -3.84 -0.83 10.73
CA VAL A 79 -4.92 -0.40 9.82
C VAL A 79 -5.16 1.08 10.03
N SER A 80 -4.97 1.88 8.99
CA SER A 80 -5.25 3.32 9.05
C SER A 80 -6.75 3.58 9.10
N ASN A 81 -7.18 4.54 9.92
CA ASN A 81 -8.59 4.79 10.15
C ASN A 81 -9.23 5.47 8.93
N PHE A 82 -10.49 5.16 8.59
CA PHE A 82 -11.26 5.96 7.64
C PHE A 82 -11.86 7.20 8.34
N ALA A 83 -11.02 8.19 8.67
CA ALA A 83 -11.39 9.35 9.50
C ALA A 83 -11.49 10.68 8.73
N GLY A 84 -11.49 10.64 7.39
CA GLY A 84 -11.60 11.81 6.54
C GLY A 84 -10.30 12.59 6.37
N GLN A 85 -9.16 11.97 6.68
CA GLN A 85 -7.84 12.55 6.43
C GLN A 85 -7.56 12.74 4.94
N THR A 86 -6.78 13.76 4.60
CA THR A 86 -6.28 13.93 3.24
C THR A 86 -5.19 12.89 2.93
N PRO A 87 -4.97 12.53 1.66
CA PRO A 87 -3.83 11.72 1.25
C PRO A 87 -2.48 12.18 1.84
N LEU A 88 -2.21 13.48 1.95
CA LEU A 88 -0.99 13.98 2.61
C LEU A 88 -0.94 13.66 4.12
N GLN A 89 -2.05 13.85 4.83
CA GLN A 89 -2.16 13.53 6.26
C GLN A 89 -2.01 12.02 6.53
N GLU A 90 -2.50 11.19 5.61
CA GLU A 90 -2.30 9.75 5.64
C GLU A 90 -0.81 9.41 5.50
N ALA A 91 -0.10 9.97 4.51
CA ALA A 91 1.33 9.76 4.33
C ALA A 91 2.14 10.12 5.58
N HIS A 92 1.82 11.25 6.22
CA HIS A 92 2.42 11.65 7.49
C HIS A 92 2.14 10.66 8.63
N SER A 93 0.89 10.19 8.75
CA SER A 93 0.48 9.24 9.78
C SER A 93 1.21 7.92 9.66
N VAL A 94 1.29 7.37 8.45
CA VAL A 94 1.99 6.11 8.15
C VAL A 94 3.49 6.24 8.36
N ALA A 95 4.11 7.32 7.87
CA ALA A 95 5.55 7.55 8.07
C ALA A 95 5.89 7.66 9.58
N LYS A 96 5.00 8.28 10.35
CA LYS A 96 5.13 8.36 11.81
C LYS A 96 4.91 7.00 12.48
N ALA A 97 3.94 6.21 12.03
CA ALA A 97 3.67 4.86 12.52
C ALA A 97 4.91 3.95 12.35
N ILE A 98 5.47 3.88 11.14
CA ILE A 98 6.68 3.08 10.85
C ILE A 98 7.82 3.42 11.81
N LYS A 99 8.01 4.71 12.12
CA LYS A 99 9.05 5.18 13.05
C LYS A 99 8.74 4.89 14.52
N MET A 100 7.48 5.01 14.93
CA MET A 100 7.08 4.97 16.35
C MET A 100 6.72 3.58 16.86
N LEU A 101 6.23 2.68 16.01
CA LEU A 101 5.83 1.32 16.41
C LEU A 101 6.92 0.58 17.18
N PRO A 102 8.21 0.57 16.75
CA PRO A 102 9.27 -0.06 17.52
C PRO A 102 9.43 0.50 18.94
N GLN A 103 9.24 1.81 19.11
CA GLN A 103 9.34 2.48 20.41
C GLN A 103 8.13 2.15 21.30
N ILE A 104 6.94 2.10 20.70
CA ILE A 104 5.69 1.76 21.40
C ILE A 104 5.76 0.32 21.92
N PHE A 105 6.23 -0.61 21.09
CA PHE A 105 6.32 -2.02 21.46
C PHE A 105 7.42 -2.24 22.50
N ASN A 106 8.56 -1.57 22.35
CA ASN A 106 9.65 -1.66 23.31
C ASN A 106 9.25 -1.23 24.73
N LYS A 107 8.37 -0.22 24.88
CA LYS A 107 7.81 0.18 26.17
C LYS A 107 6.99 -0.92 26.86
N GLN A 108 6.53 -1.92 26.12
CA GLN A 108 5.83 -3.08 26.65
C GLN A 108 6.76 -4.29 26.88
N GLY A 109 8.08 -4.14 26.73
CA GLY A 109 9.05 -5.23 26.90
C GLY A 109 9.17 -6.14 25.67
N ILE A 110 8.78 -5.65 24.50
CA ILE A 110 9.07 -6.30 23.22
C ILE A 110 10.49 -5.93 22.78
N ASN A 111 11.31 -6.94 22.45
CA ASN A 111 12.72 -6.74 22.16
C ASN A 111 12.94 -6.30 20.71
N GLN A 112 12.13 -6.83 19.79
CA GLN A 112 12.25 -6.55 18.37
C GLN A 112 10.87 -6.34 17.76
N THR A 113 10.69 -5.21 17.08
CA THR A 113 9.56 -4.96 16.17
C THR A 113 10.09 -5.04 14.75
N ILE A 114 9.49 -5.89 13.93
CA ILE A 114 9.98 -6.24 12.60
C ILE A 114 8.99 -5.73 11.57
N ILE A 115 9.37 -4.67 10.86
CA ILE A 115 8.67 -4.11 9.70
C ILE A 115 9.53 -4.46 8.48
N ALA A 116 9.35 -5.67 7.96
CA ALA A 116 10.18 -6.22 6.89
C ALA A 116 9.37 -7.17 5.99
N PRO A 117 9.73 -7.31 4.70
CA PRO A 117 8.90 -8.03 3.73
C PRO A 117 8.70 -9.51 4.06
N VAL A 118 9.71 -10.14 4.67
CA VAL A 118 9.70 -11.54 5.07
C VAL A 118 10.32 -11.66 6.45
N VAL A 119 9.63 -12.35 7.36
CA VAL A 119 10.21 -12.82 8.62
C VAL A 119 10.54 -14.30 8.47
N TRP A 120 11.83 -14.58 8.33
CA TRP A 120 12.35 -15.93 8.22
C TRP A 120 12.14 -16.68 9.52
N ASN A 121 11.62 -17.91 9.39
CA ASN A 121 11.35 -18.81 10.51
C ASN A 121 10.47 -18.18 11.60
N GLY A 122 9.50 -17.37 11.19
CA GLY A 122 8.63 -16.61 12.08
C GLY A 122 7.59 -17.46 12.80
N ASP A 123 7.27 -18.65 12.29
CA ASP A 123 6.37 -19.62 12.95
C ASP A 123 6.83 -21.06 12.72
N SER A 124 6.36 -21.98 13.55
CA SER A 124 6.60 -23.43 13.47
C SER A 124 5.32 -24.26 13.60
N LYS A 125 4.15 -23.64 13.84
CA LYS A 125 2.90 -24.35 14.08
C LYS A 125 2.11 -24.58 12.78
N ARG A 126 1.97 -25.86 12.39
CA ARG A 126 1.18 -26.31 11.22
C ARG A 126 -0.30 -26.58 11.52
N MET A 127 -0.75 -26.45 12.77
CA MET A 127 -2.10 -26.86 13.16
C MET A 127 -3.03 -25.66 13.33
N VAL A 128 -3.67 -25.26 12.23
CA VAL A 128 -4.84 -24.37 12.26
C VAL A 128 -6.02 -25.08 11.58
N LYS A 129 -7.21 -24.97 12.19
CA LYS A 129 -8.47 -25.56 11.74
C LYS A 129 -8.72 -25.24 10.25
N GLY A 130 -8.82 -26.26 9.41
CA GLY A 130 -9.18 -26.13 7.98
C GLY A 130 -8.09 -26.53 6.98
N SER A 131 -6.85 -26.75 7.41
CA SER A 131 -5.79 -27.27 6.55
C SER A 131 -6.10 -28.69 6.07
N ARG A 132 -5.95 -28.94 4.75
CA ARG A 132 -6.12 -30.27 4.13
C ARG A 132 -4.93 -31.21 4.37
N GLN A 133 -3.85 -30.71 4.98
CA GLN A 133 -2.60 -31.46 5.17
C GLN A 133 -2.45 -31.96 6.62
N LEU A 134 -3.45 -32.70 7.08
CA LEU A 134 -3.57 -33.20 8.47
C LEU A 134 -2.53 -34.25 8.90
N PHE A 135 -1.69 -34.78 7.99
CA PHE A 135 -0.89 -35.99 8.24
C PHE A 135 0.57 -35.93 7.78
N THR A 136 1.27 -34.83 8.03
CA THR A 136 2.71 -34.76 7.80
C THR A 136 3.41 -34.26 9.06
N HIS A 137 4.17 -35.16 9.70
CA HIS A 137 4.92 -34.94 10.95
C HIS A 137 6.14 -34.00 10.82
N GLU A 138 6.21 -33.19 9.77
CA GLU A 138 7.35 -32.32 9.52
C GLU A 138 7.15 -30.96 10.22
N ASN A 139 7.99 -30.70 11.24
CA ASN A 139 8.23 -29.37 11.79
C ASN A 139 8.92 -28.53 10.71
N ARG A 140 8.15 -27.87 9.84
CA ARG A 140 8.70 -26.95 8.84
C ARG A 140 8.67 -25.53 9.39
N GLN A 141 9.79 -24.82 9.24
CA GLN A 141 9.87 -23.40 9.56
C GLN A 141 9.03 -22.61 8.55
N VAL A 142 8.10 -21.80 9.02
CA VAL A 142 7.23 -20.97 8.17
C VAL A 142 7.85 -19.58 8.03
N HIS A 143 7.89 -19.08 6.79
CA HIS A 143 8.32 -17.72 6.48
C HIS A 143 7.08 -16.84 6.39
N ILE A 144 7.00 -15.78 7.19
CA ILE A 144 5.83 -14.90 7.24
C ILE A 144 6.04 -13.75 6.25
N PRO A 145 5.26 -13.67 5.14
CA PRO A 145 5.25 -12.47 4.31
C PRO A 145 4.50 -11.35 5.02
N ASN A 146 5.06 -10.14 5.00
CA ASN A 146 4.36 -8.94 5.45
C ASN A 146 4.15 -7.98 4.30
N ALA A 147 2.88 -7.63 4.07
CA ALA A 147 2.45 -6.68 3.06
C ALA A 147 2.36 -5.25 3.61
N ILE A 148 2.35 -4.29 2.69
CA ILE A 148 1.73 -3.00 2.92
C ILE A 148 0.73 -2.76 1.80
N GLN A 149 -0.55 -2.77 2.15
CA GLN A 149 -1.65 -2.62 1.21
C GLN A 149 -2.08 -1.16 1.15
N LEU A 150 -2.33 -0.68 -0.05
CA LEU A 150 -2.79 0.67 -0.32
C LEU A 150 -4.24 0.63 -0.81
N ASN A 151 -5.14 1.21 -0.03
CA ASN A 151 -6.57 1.27 -0.31
C ASN A 151 -6.92 2.66 -0.87
N VAL A 152 -7.63 2.71 -2.00
CA VAL A 152 -7.93 3.96 -2.72
C VAL A 152 -9.40 4.04 -3.11
N SER A 153 -10.03 5.15 -2.71
CA SER A 153 -11.39 5.54 -3.10
C SER A 153 -11.39 6.97 -3.67
N ILE A 154 -12.49 7.35 -4.30
CA ILE A 154 -12.66 8.69 -4.87
C ILE A 154 -14.03 9.22 -4.45
N ASN A 155 -14.06 10.41 -3.86
CA ASN A 155 -15.27 11.13 -3.53
C ASN A 155 -15.50 12.26 -4.55
N ASN A 156 -16.75 12.57 -4.86
CA ASN A 156 -17.10 13.77 -5.59
C ASN A 156 -17.24 14.99 -4.66
N ALA A 157 -17.50 16.17 -5.22
CA ALA A 157 -17.70 17.42 -4.48
C ALA A 157 -18.83 17.38 -3.42
N GLN A 158 -19.74 16.42 -3.46
CA GLN A 158 -20.77 16.21 -2.43
C GLN A 158 -20.35 15.19 -1.35
N GLY A 159 -19.10 14.73 -1.37
CA GLY A 159 -18.58 13.72 -0.45
C GLY A 159 -19.04 12.29 -0.75
N ASN A 160 -19.67 12.04 -1.90
CA ASN A 160 -20.14 10.70 -2.25
C ASN A 160 -19.01 9.89 -2.90
N ASN A 161 -18.77 8.67 -2.41
CA ASN A 161 -17.87 7.72 -3.04
C ASN A 161 -18.39 7.33 -4.43
N ILE A 162 -17.56 7.51 -5.45
CA ILE A 162 -17.89 7.27 -6.87
C ILE A 162 -17.29 6.00 -7.45
N ILE A 163 -16.57 5.18 -6.67
CA ILE A 163 -15.92 3.95 -7.15
C ILE A 163 -16.92 3.01 -7.86
N ALA A 164 -18.13 2.92 -7.33
CA ALA A 164 -19.20 2.10 -7.90
C ALA A 164 -19.91 2.73 -9.12
N ARG A 165 -19.61 3.98 -9.48
CA ARG A 165 -20.27 4.67 -10.60
C ARG A 165 -19.57 4.37 -11.92
N GLN A 166 -20.35 4.03 -12.95
CA GLN A 166 -19.97 4.10 -14.38
C GLN A 166 -18.51 3.70 -14.71
N GLY A 167 -18.07 2.55 -14.22
CA GLY A 167 -16.75 2.00 -14.54
C GLY A 167 -15.56 2.68 -13.85
N VAL A 168 -15.76 3.64 -12.94
CA VAL A 168 -14.67 4.36 -12.26
C VAL A 168 -13.72 3.40 -11.53
N GLY A 169 -14.26 2.50 -10.71
CA GLY A 169 -13.45 1.50 -10.00
C GLY A 169 -12.68 0.57 -10.94
N GLN A 170 -13.27 0.17 -12.05
CA GLN A 170 -12.62 -0.66 -13.07
C GLN A 170 -11.49 0.11 -13.77
N ARG A 171 -11.71 1.38 -14.14
CA ARG A 171 -10.65 2.23 -14.71
C ARG A 171 -9.50 2.41 -13.72
N LEU A 172 -9.80 2.70 -12.46
CA LEU A 172 -8.79 2.84 -11.41
C LEU A 172 -7.98 1.56 -11.22
N GLN A 173 -8.64 0.40 -11.14
CA GLN A 173 -7.98 -0.90 -11.10
C GLN A 173 -7.05 -1.09 -12.31
N GLN A 174 -7.51 -0.73 -13.51
CA GLN A 174 -6.72 -0.87 -14.74
C GLN A 174 -5.54 0.08 -14.80
N CYS A 175 -5.66 1.31 -14.29
CA CYS A 175 -4.54 2.23 -14.16
C CYS A 175 -3.44 1.59 -13.29
N PHE A 176 -3.80 1.09 -12.10
CA PHE A 176 -2.85 0.42 -11.21
C PHE A 176 -2.20 -0.82 -11.85
N ILE A 177 -2.97 -1.64 -12.57
CA ILE A 177 -2.45 -2.81 -13.29
C ILE A 177 -1.39 -2.38 -14.31
N LYS A 178 -1.69 -1.37 -15.14
CA LYS A 178 -0.80 -0.89 -16.20
C LYS A 178 0.49 -0.28 -15.67
N SER A 179 0.42 0.47 -14.57
CA SER A 179 1.58 1.15 -13.99
C SER A 179 2.45 0.26 -13.10
N SER A 180 1.92 -0.88 -12.61
CA SER A 180 2.57 -1.69 -11.58
C SER A 180 3.98 -2.15 -11.97
N ALA A 181 4.15 -2.84 -13.11
CA ALA A 181 5.42 -3.48 -13.44
C ALA A 181 6.58 -2.47 -13.50
N SER A 182 6.39 -1.35 -14.20
CA SER A 182 7.42 -0.33 -14.36
C SER A 182 7.64 0.52 -13.10
N CYS A 183 6.63 0.64 -12.24
CA CYS A 183 6.70 1.39 -10.98
C CYS A 183 7.00 0.51 -9.76
N ALA A 184 7.46 -0.74 -9.95
CA ALA A 184 7.70 -1.68 -8.88
C ALA A 184 8.62 -1.17 -7.76
N LEU A 185 9.60 -0.33 -8.12
CA LEU A 185 10.53 0.28 -7.17
C LEU A 185 9.82 1.14 -6.10
N LEU A 186 8.65 1.68 -6.39
CA LEU A 186 7.91 2.56 -5.48
C LEU A 186 7.37 1.79 -4.27
N TYR A 187 6.96 0.52 -4.45
CA TYR A 187 6.30 -0.30 -3.44
C TYR A 187 7.07 -1.58 -3.06
N LEU A 188 8.19 -1.87 -3.73
CA LEU A 188 9.15 -2.93 -3.42
C LEU A 188 10.56 -2.32 -3.21
N PRO A 189 10.80 -1.61 -2.09
CA PRO A 189 11.94 -0.72 -1.96
C PRO A 189 13.28 -1.41 -1.67
N GLU A 190 13.29 -2.73 -1.45
CA GLU A 190 14.49 -3.49 -1.05
C GLU A 190 14.50 -4.91 -1.63
N PRO A 191 15.66 -5.60 -1.69
CA PRO A 191 15.74 -6.95 -2.28
C PRO A 191 14.80 -7.97 -1.66
N MET A 192 14.61 -7.92 -0.33
CA MET A 192 13.69 -8.82 0.37
C MET A 192 12.22 -8.64 -0.03
N ALA A 193 11.84 -7.48 -0.58
CA ALA A 193 10.50 -7.25 -1.09
C ALA A 193 10.17 -8.16 -2.28
N PHE A 194 11.17 -8.51 -3.09
CA PHE A 194 11.04 -9.44 -4.21
C PHE A 194 11.01 -10.89 -3.74
N GLU A 195 11.78 -11.23 -2.70
CA GLU A 195 11.70 -12.55 -2.07
C GLU A 195 10.30 -12.85 -1.55
N ARG A 196 9.60 -11.87 -0.96
CA ARG A 196 8.20 -12.00 -0.53
C ARG A 196 7.27 -12.49 -1.67
N LEU A 197 7.44 -11.95 -2.87
CA LEU A 197 6.62 -12.31 -4.05
C LEU A 197 6.93 -13.72 -4.56
N LEU A 198 8.15 -14.20 -4.34
CA LEU A 198 8.62 -15.51 -4.80
C LEU A 198 8.42 -16.62 -3.77
N LEU A 199 7.94 -16.31 -2.56
CA LEU A 199 7.80 -17.31 -1.48
C LEU A 199 6.95 -18.52 -1.89
N LYS A 200 5.85 -18.28 -2.62
CA LYS A 200 4.98 -19.35 -3.12
C LYS A 200 5.73 -20.33 -4.01
N GLU A 201 6.35 -19.80 -5.08
CA GLU A 201 7.12 -20.58 -6.05
C GLU A 201 8.33 -21.27 -5.40
N LYS A 202 9.12 -20.55 -4.59
CA LYS A 202 10.37 -21.07 -4.02
C LYS A 202 10.16 -22.11 -2.92
N TYR A 203 9.09 -22.00 -2.14
CA TYR A 203 8.87 -22.84 -0.95
C TYR A 203 7.65 -23.76 -1.05
N GLY A 204 6.86 -23.67 -2.12
CA GLY A 204 5.65 -24.45 -2.34
C GLY A 204 4.56 -24.10 -1.33
N LEU A 205 4.31 -22.79 -1.14
CA LEU A 205 3.39 -22.25 -0.12
C LEU A 205 2.10 -21.68 -0.72
N ASP A 206 1.65 -22.22 -1.86
CA ASP A 206 0.48 -21.74 -2.59
C ASP A 206 -0.83 -21.88 -1.80
N ASP A 207 -0.93 -22.92 -0.96
CA ASP A 207 -2.12 -23.18 -0.13
C ASP A 207 -2.14 -22.33 1.14
N GLU A 208 -0.97 -21.88 1.62
CA GLU A 208 -0.81 -21.19 2.91
C GLU A 208 -0.72 -19.67 2.77
N LEU A 209 -0.26 -19.14 1.64
CA LEU A 209 -0.04 -17.71 1.46
C LEU A 209 -1.14 -17.07 0.62
N CYS A 210 -1.76 -16.01 1.14
CA CYS A 210 -2.66 -15.15 0.38
C CYS A 210 -1.92 -14.02 -0.37
N SER A 211 -0.58 -13.95 -0.29
CA SER A 211 0.19 -12.91 -0.96
C SER A 211 0.09 -13.04 -2.49
N PRO A 212 -0.17 -11.94 -3.21
CA PRO A 212 -0.11 -11.95 -4.66
C PRO A 212 1.33 -12.12 -5.15
N SER A 213 1.49 -12.79 -6.29
CA SER A 213 2.77 -12.98 -7.00
C SER A 213 2.72 -12.54 -8.46
N ASP A 214 1.60 -11.96 -8.89
CA ASP A 214 1.31 -11.54 -10.27
C ASP A 214 0.69 -10.12 -10.28
N ILE A 215 0.54 -9.53 -11.47
CA ILE A 215 -0.28 -8.32 -11.64
C ILE A 215 -1.62 -8.76 -12.22
N SER A 216 -2.67 -8.72 -11.39
CA SER A 216 -3.99 -9.21 -11.72
C SER A 216 -5.08 -8.32 -11.15
N GLY A 217 -6.20 -8.24 -11.87
CA GLY A 217 -7.39 -7.48 -11.48
C GLY A 217 -8.50 -8.34 -10.90
N GLY A 218 -9.72 -7.81 -10.93
CA GLY A 218 -10.89 -8.45 -10.34
C GLY A 218 -10.99 -8.27 -8.83
N HIS A 219 -11.84 -9.08 -8.19
CA HIS A 219 -12.15 -8.96 -6.76
C HIS A 219 -11.04 -9.54 -5.84
N GLN A 220 -10.27 -10.50 -6.35
CA GLN A 220 -9.26 -11.26 -5.60
C GLN A 220 -7.85 -11.14 -6.18
N GLY A 221 -7.67 -10.28 -7.19
CA GLY A 221 -6.36 -10.04 -7.79
C GLY A 221 -5.43 -9.23 -6.88
N SER A 222 -4.19 -9.08 -7.33
CA SER A 222 -3.18 -8.27 -6.65
C SER A 222 -3.49 -6.76 -6.66
N VAL A 223 -4.35 -6.33 -7.58
CA VAL A 223 -5.04 -5.04 -7.59
C VAL A 223 -6.53 -5.33 -7.48
N ALA A 224 -7.08 -5.38 -6.27
CA ALA A 224 -8.45 -5.82 -6.03
C ALA A 224 -9.46 -4.68 -6.11
N LEU A 225 -10.60 -4.91 -6.76
CA LEU A 225 -11.75 -3.98 -6.73
C LEU A 225 -12.80 -4.53 -5.76
N TYR A 226 -13.04 -3.80 -4.68
CA TYR A 226 -14.09 -4.10 -3.70
C TYR A 226 -15.29 -3.21 -3.93
N LEU A 227 -16.43 -3.85 -4.20
CA LEU A 227 -17.73 -3.20 -4.33
C LEU A 227 -18.61 -3.67 -3.16
N ASP A 228 -19.48 -4.64 -3.41
CA ASP A 228 -20.38 -5.24 -2.43
C ASP A 228 -19.71 -6.36 -1.59
N LYS A 229 -18.60 -6.92 -2.08
CA LYS A 229 -17.81 -7.96 -1.42
C LYS A 229 -16.41 -7.48 -1.08
N GLY A 230 -15.94 -7.83 0.12
CA GLY A 230 -14.58 -7.58 0.62
C GLY A 230 -13.61 -8.75 0.42
N LYS A 231 -12.37 -8.57 0.90
CA LYS A 231 -11.21 -9.49 0.77
C LYS A 231 -11.52 -10.99 0.94
N HIS A 232 -12.38 -11.36 1.87
CA HIS A 232 -12.81 -12.73 2.19
C HIS A 232 -14.29 -12.99 1.87
N ASN A 233 -14.84 -12.30 0.88
CA ASN A 233 -16.26 -12.27 0.55
C ASN A 233 -17.17 -11.80 1.70
N GLN A 234 -16.61 -11.09 2.69
CA GLN A 234 -17.39 -10.46 3.74
C GLN A 234 -18.24 -9.31 3.18
N ILE A 235 -19.36 -9.06 3.86
CA ILE A 235 -20.25 -7.93 3.56
C ILE A 235 -19.48 -6.63 3.83
N MET A 236 -19.59 -5.69 2.89
CA MET A 236 -18.93 -4.39 2.95
C MET A 236 -19.86 -3.30 3.48
N GLY A 237 -19.29 -2.31 4.18
CA GLY A 237 -20.03 -1.12 4.63
C GLY A 237 -21.01 -1.36 5.78
N GLU A 238 -20.77 -2.41 6.58
CA GLU A 238 -21.57 -2.69 7.76
C GLU A 238 -21.26 -1.68 8.88
N THR A 239 -22.29 -1.00 9.37
CA THR A 239 -22.22 -0.09 10.53
C THR A 239 -23.16 -0.60 11.61
N PRO A 240 -22.65 -1.05 12.77
CA PRO A 240 -23.51 -1.45 13.89
C PRO A 240 -24.40 -0.30 14.35
N LEU A 241 -25.71 -0.55 14.43
CA LEU A 241 -26.71 0.41 14.92
C LEU A 241 -27.15 0.11 16.35
N LEU A 242 -27.21 -1.18 16.71
CA LEU A 242 -27.70 -1.62 18.02
C LEU A 242 -26.84 -2.75 18.55
N TYR A 243 -26.47 -2.65 19.83
CA TYR A 243 -25.77 -3.70 20.58
C TYR A 243 -26.70 -4.29 21.65
N ASP A 244 -26.54 -5.57 21.95
CA ASP A 244 -27.16 -6.18 23.12
C ASP A 244 -26.40 -5.84 24.41
N GLN A 245 -26.92 -6.31 25.55
CA GLN A 245 -26.29 -6.15 26.87
C GLN A 245 -24.89 -6.78 27.00
N HIS A 246 -24.48 -7.60 26.04
CA HIS A 246 -23.17 -8.26 25.96
C HIS A 246 -22.26 -7.65 24.88
N GLN A 247 -22.60 -6.46 24.35
CA GLN A 247 -21.88 -5.79 23.27
C GLN A 247 -21.86 -6.57 21.94
N LYS A 248 -22.81 -7.47 21.72
CA LYS A 248 -22.98 -8.12 20.42
C LYS A 248 -23.88 -7.27 19.53
N VAL A 249 -23.48 -7.08 18.28
CA VAL A 249 -24.28 -6.35 17.29
C VAL A 249 -25.59 -7.11 17.03
N ILE A 250 -26.73 -6.44 17.25
CA ILE A 250 -28.09 -6.96 16.97
C ILE A 250 -28.54 -6.50 15.58
N LEU A 251 -28.23 -5.26 15.21
CA LEU A 251 -28.69 -4.62 13.99
C LEU A 251 -27.57 -3.77 13.40
N SER A 252 -27.43 -3.83 12.08
CA SER A 252 -26.47 -3.05 11.33
C SER A 252 -27.16 -2.35 10.15
N ASP A 253 -26.69 -1.17 9.79
CA ASP A 253 -26.90 -0.58 8.47
C ASP A 253 -25.82 -1.09 7.52
N ILE A 254 -26.15 -1.24 6.23
CA ILE A 254 -25.20 -1.74 5.22
C ILE A 254 -25.21 -0.77 4.04
N ASP A 255 -24.12 -0.02 3.90
CA ASP A 255 -23.87 0.81 2.73
C ASP A 255 -22.48 0.58 2.16
N TRP A 256 -22.34 -0.54 1.45
CA TRP A 256 -21.08 -0.94 0.82
C TRP A 256 -20.51 0.11 -0.14
N ARG A 257 -21.36 0.98 -0.71
CA ARG A 257 -20.93 2.02 -1.65
C ARG A 257 -20.01 3.04 -1.00
N LYS A 258 -20.19 3.32 0.30
CA LYS A 258 -19.30 4.20 1.06
C LYS A 258 -17.89 3.62 1.19
N THR A 259 -17.79 2.29 1.26
CA THR A 259 -16.52 1.56 1.47
C THR A 259 -15.91 0.99 0.18
N ALA A 260 -16.56 1.19 -0.97
CA ALA A 260 -16.09 0.70 -2.26
C ALA A 260 -14.73 1.31 -2.61
N ARG A 261 -13.78 0.49 -3.03
CA ARG A 261 -12.38 0.91 -3.20
C ARG A 261 -11.60 -0.03 -4.11
N VAL A 262 -10.45 0.44 -4.57
CA VAL A 262 -9.40 -0.41 -5.13
C VAL A 262 -8.34 -0.63 -4.06
N GLU A 263 -7.97 -1.88 -3.80
CA GLU A 263 -6.89 -2.25 -2.89
C GLU A 263 -5.69 -2.77 -3.69
N TYR A 264 -4.58 -2.10 -3.53
CA TYR A 264 -3.30 -2.44 -4.13
C TYR A 264 -2.47 -3.27 -3.16
N ARG A 265 -2.36 -4.58 -3.42
CA ARG A 265 -1.81 -5.58 -2.49
C ARG A 265 -0.35 -5.98 -2.75
N LEU A 266 0.28 -5.34 -3.74
CA LEU A 266 1.63 -5.67 -4.19
C LEU A 266 2.73 -5.10 -3.29
N GLY A 267 2.43 -4.07 -2.49
CA GLY A 267 3.40 -3.46 -1.59
C GLY A 267 3.96 -4.44 -0.56
N ALA A 268 5.25 -4.32 -0.29
CA ALA A 268 5.94 -5.07 0.74
C ALA A 268 6.19 -4.20 1.97
N SER A 269 5.85 -4.71 3.16
CA SER A 269 6.13 -4.01 4.42
C SER A 269 7.63 -3.82 4.58
N SER A 270 8.07 -2.60 4.88
CA SER A 270 9.50 -2.30 5.05
C SER A 270 9.69 -1.00 5.82
N CYS A 271 10.72 -0.93 6.65
CA CYS A 271 11.21 0.34 7.21
C CYS A 271 11.68 1.33 6.13
N PHE A 272 11.95 0.86 4.91
CA PHE A 272 12.34 1.67 3.76
C PHE A 272 11.17 2.05 2.86
N TYR A 273 9.97 1.59 3.16
CA TYR A 273 8.78 2.00 2.45
C TYR A 273 8.58 3.52 2.60
N ASN A 274 8.34 4.21 1.49
CA ASN A 274 8.12 5.65 1.49
C ASN A 274 6.62 5.92 1.25
N PRO A 275 5.85 6.28 2.29
CA PRO A 275 4.41 6.51 2.16
C PRO A 275 4.10 7.68 1.24
N TYR A 276 4.91 8.73 1.24
CA TYR A 276 4.69 9.91 0.38
C TYR A 276 4.78 9.54 -1.10
N ILE A 277 5.80 8.78 -1.49
CA ILE A 277 5.96 8.30 -2.88
C ILE A 277 4.78 7.41 -3.29
N ASN A 278 4.29 6.55 -2.40
CA ASN A 278 3.16 5.67 -2.69
C ASN A 278 1.83 6.42 -2.75
N VAL A 279 1.67 7.51 -1.99
CA VAL A 279 0.54 8.43 -2.15
C VAL A 279 0.62 9.15 -3.49
N VAL A 280 1.78 9.65 -3.92
CA VAL A 280 1.94 10.21 -5.28
C VAL A 280 1.52 9.19 -6.34
N TYR A 281 2.02 7.96 -6.24
CA TYR A 281 1.65 6.87 -7.14
C TYR A 281 0.13 6.60 -7.16
N ALA A 282 -0.52 6.62 -5.99
CA ALA A 282 -1.96 6.46 -5.88
C ALA A 282 -2.73 7.57 -6.58
N LEU A 283 -2.34 8.83 -6.33
CA LEU A 283 -3.01 10.01 -6.87
C LEU A 283 -2.88 10.10 -8.39
N LEU A 284 -1.72 9.78 -8.96
CA LEU A 284 -1.54 9.72 -10.41
C LEU A 284 -2.48 8.69 -11.06
N ASN A 285 -2.63 7.51 -10.44
CA ASN A 285 -3.57 6.49 -10.91
C ASN A 285 -5.04 6.94 -10.80
N VAL A 286 -5.40 7.65 -9.73
CA VAL A 286 -6.73 8.26 -9.59
C VAL A 286 -7.00 9.28 -10.69
N ILE A 287 -6.02 10.16 -10.95
CA ILE A 287 -6.13 11.20 -11.97
C ILE A 287 -6.33 10.55 -13.35
N ASP A 288 -5.53 9.56 -13.70
CA ASP A 288 -5.68 8.85 -14.98
C ASP A 288 -7.03 8.14 -15.12
N ALA A 289 -7.55 7.57 -14.03
CA ALA A 289 -8.86 6.91 -14.02
C ALA A 289 -10.03 7.90 -14.26
N LEU A 290 -9.86 9.14 -13.82
CA LEU A 290 -10.82 10.24 -13.99
C LEU A 290 -10.69 10.89 -15.36
N THR A 291 -9.48 11.13 -15.86
CA THR A 291 -9.26 11.85 -17.12
C THR A 291 -9.39 10.98 -18.36
N ASN A 292 -9.25 9.65 -18.24
CA ASN A 292 -9.38 8.71 -19.37
C ASN A 292 -10.79 8.08 -19.45
N ALA A 293 -11.83 8.84 -19.11
CA ALA A 293 -13.21 8.35 -18.95
C ALA A 293 -13.80 7.68 -20.21
N ASP A 294 -13.37 8.10 -21.40
CA ASP A 294 -13.87 7.59 -22.68
C ASP A 294 -13.26 6.24 -23.10
N SER A 295 -12.17 5.81 -22.46
CA SER A 295 -11.65 4.47 -22.64
C SER A 295 -12.35 3.52 -21.67
N VAL A 296 -13.46 2.92 -22.11
CA VAL A 296 -13.96 1.71 -21.43
C VAL A 296 -12.83 0.69 -21.53
N PRO A 297 -12.24 0.22 -20.42
CA PRO A 297 -11.26 -0.83 -20.53
C PRO A 297 -12.00 -2.03 -21.11
N GLU A 298 -11.61 -2.50 -22.30
CA GLU A 298 -11.89 -3.87 -22.67
C GLU A 298 -11.49 -4.70 -21.44
N THR A 299 -12.43 -5.50 -20.93
CA THR A 299 -12.12 -6.49 -19.89
C THR A 299 -10.89 -7.22 -20.36
N MET A 300 -9.73 -6.89 -19.75
CA MET A 300 -8.48 -7.50 -20.16
C MET A 300 -8.71 -8.99 -20.03
N SER A 301 -8.61 -9.70 -21.16
CA SER A 301 -8.68 -11.16 -21.13
C SER A 301 -7.66 -11.63 -20.10
N ALA A 302 -8.01 -12.65 -19.33
CA ALA A 302 -7.18 -13.21 -18.25
C ALA A 302 -5.77 -13.68 -18.68
N ASN A 303 -5.37 -13.46 -19.94
CA ASN A 303 -4.18 -13.98 -20.59
C ASN A 303 -3.05 -12.95 -20.80
N GLN A 304 -3.23 -11.66 -20.52
CA GLN A 304 -2.11 -10.70 -20.46
C GLN A 304 -1.66 -10.50 -19.01
N ALA A 305 -1.08 -11.55 -18.43
CA ALA A 305 -0.43 -11.44 -17.14
C ALA A 305 0.79 -10.51 -17.28
N HIS A 306 0.70 -9.30 -16.72
CA HIS A 306 1.87 -8.45 -16.56
C HIS A 306 2.75 -9.07 -15.48
N VAL A 307 3.99 -9.41 -15.83
CA VAL A 307 4.93 -10.05 -14.91
C VAL A 307 5.66 -8.96 -14.13
N LEU A 308 5.69 -9.08 -12.81
CA LEU A 308 6.49 -8.19 -11.95
C LEU A 308 7.99 -8.40 -12.21
N PRO A 309 8.83 -7.36 -12.04
CA PRO A 309 10.26 -7.58 -11.91
C PRO A 309 10.54 -8.59 -10.80
N ARG A 310 11.47 -9.51 -11.06
CA ARG A 310 11.83 -10.59 -10.11
C ARG A 310 12.86 -10.15 -9.07
N CYS A 311 13.44 -8.97 -9.23
CA CYS A 311 14.51 -8.47 -8.37
C CYS A 311 14.63 -6.94 -8.46
N LEU A 312 15.38 -6.38 -7.50
CA LEU A 312 15.62 -4.94 -7.40
C LEU A 312 16.61 -4.43 -8.48
N GLU A 313 17.70 -5.16 -8.67
CA GLU A 313 18.79 -4.84 -9.59
C GLU A 313 18.70 -5.65 -10.89
N ASP A 314 19.38 -5.20 -11.94
CA ASP A 314 19.44 -5.94 -13.21
C ASP A 314 20.16 -7.28 -13.03
N THR A 315 19.69 -8.27 -13.79
CA THR A 315 20.36 -9.57 -13.97
C THR A 315 20.80 -9.71 -15.42
N ASP A 316 21.62 -10.72 -15.72
CA ASP A 316 22.03 -11.03 -17.10
C ASP A 316 20.82 -11.29 -18.03
N GLN A 317 19.67 -11.66 -17.47
CA GLN A 317 18.49 -12.09 -18.23
C GLN A 317 17.35 -11.08 -18.26
N ALA A 318 17.30 -10.13 -17.32
CA ALA A 318 16.17 -9.21 -17.18
C ALA A 318 16.54 -7.94 -16.41
N LEU A 319 15.83 -6.85 -16.73
CA LEU A 319 15.90 -5.60 -15.99
C LEU A 319 15.25 -5.74 -14.61
N GLY A 320 15.94 -5.26 -13.58
CA GLY A 320 15.42 -5.11 -12.24
C GLY A 320 14.53 -3.87 -12.10
N ALA A 321 13.85 -3.77 -10.96
CA ALA A 321 12.91 -2.69 -10.69
C ALA A 321 13.56 -1.29 -10.76
N ILE A 322 14.83 -1.13 -10.40
CA ILE A 322 15.54 0.16 -10.51
C ILE A 322 15.62 0.62 -11.96
N SER A 323 16.11 -0.25 -12.86
CA SER A 323 16.27 0.09 -14.28
C SER A 323 14.93 0.20 -15.00
N GLN A 324 13.93 -0.61 -14.61
CA GLN A 324 12.57 -0.46 -15.14
C GLN A 324 11.97 0.90 -14.76
N PHE A 325 12.06 1.30 -13.49
CA PHE A 325 11.59 2.60 -13.05
C PHE A 325 12.41 3.74 -13.66
N ALA A 326 13.72 3.58 -13.86
CA ALA A 326 14.53 4.61 -14.53
C ALA A 326 14.11 4.86 -15.98
N ARG A 327 13.63 3.83 -16.70
CA ARG A 327 13.25 3.89 -18.12
C ARG A 327 11.80 4.25 -18.40
N GLU A 328 10.89 4.00 -17.46
CA GLU A 328 9.50 4.46 -17.61
C GLU A 328 9.45 5.98 -17.61
N ASN A 329 8.42 6.60 -18.19
CA ASN A 329 8.31 8.05 -18.19
C ASN A 329 6.99 8.55 -17.59
N TRP A 330 6.03 7.66 -17.40
CA TRP A 330 4.67 7.99 -16.97
C TRP A 330 4.67 8.73 -15.64
N PHE A 331 5.41 8.24 -14.64
CA PHE A 331 5.39 8.83 -13.30
C PHE A 331 5.82 10.30 -13.32
N ALA A 332 6.95 10.60 -13.95
CA ALA A 332 7.48 11.96 -14.01
C ALA A 332 6.68 12.86 -14.97
N GLN A 333 6.41 12.37 -16.20
CA GLN A 333 5.70 13.14 -17.21
C GLN A 333 4.31 13.54 -16.72
N ARG A 334 3.59 12.63 -16.03
CA ARG A 334 2.24 12.93 -15.59
C ARG A 334 2.20 14.04 -14.54
N ILE A 335 3.15 14.04 -13.60
CA ILE A 335 3.31 15.13 -12.63
C ILE A 335 3.63 16.44 -13.35
N ASP A 336 4.58 16.42 -14.28
CA ASP A 336 5.02 17.62 -15.01
C ASP A 336 3.90 18.21 -15.90
N GLU A 337 3.06 17.36 -16.49
CA GLU A 337 1.86 17.77 -17.25
C GLU A 337 0.83 18.49 -16.35
N ILE A 338 0.59 17.94 -15.15
CA ILE A 338 -0.34 18.51 -14.19
C ILE A 338 0.21 19.83 -13.64
N GLU A 339 1.50 19.89 -13.32
CA GLU A 339 2.19 21.13 -12.94
C GLU A 339 1.99 22.21 -14.01
N GLN A 340 2.22 21.88 -15.28
CA GLN A 340 2.00 22.82 -16.39
C GLN A 340 0.53 23.23 -16.56
N TYR A 341 -0.42 22.34 -16.29
CA TYR A 341 -1.83 22.67 -16.34
C TYR A 341 -2.21 23.66 -15.22
N VAL A 342 -1.85 23.34 -13.97
CA VAL A 342 -2.17 24.19 -12.80
C VAL A 342 -1.53 25.57 -12.94
N ASN A 343 -0.29 25.65 -13.43
CA ASN A 343 0.40 26.91 -13.69
C ASN A 343 -0.24 27.77 -14.80
N ARG A 344 -0.96 27.15 -15.75
CA ARG A 344 -1.66 27.87 -16.83
C ARG A 344 -3.03 28.38 -16.42
N VAL A 345 -3.73 27.62 -15.58
CA VAL A 345 -5.13 27.89 -15.20
C VAL A 345 -5.21 28.75 -13.93
N GLY A 346 -4.19 28.74 -13.07
CA GLY A 346 -4.17 29.52 -11.84
C GLY A 346 -3.81 31.00 -12.05
N ASP A 347 -4.68 31.91 -11.63
CA ASP A 347 -4.35 33.32 -11.38
C ASP A 347 -3.40 33.44 -10.16
N GLY A 348 -2.12 33.10 -10.34
CA GLY A 348 -1.02 33.53 -9.48
C GLY A 348 -0.81 32.85 -8.11
N ILE A 349 -1.49 31.75 -7.77
CA ILE A 349 -1.36 31.14 -6.43
C ILE A 349 -0.22 30.09 -6.32
N CYS A 350 0.35 29.57 -7.42
CA CYS A 350 1.47 28.62 -7.35
C CYS A 350 2.58 28.89 -8.40
N ALA A 351 2.83 30.16 -8.72
CA ALA A 351 3.87 30.55 -9.66
C ALA A 351 5.27 30.44 -9.03
N THR A 352 5.82 29.22 -8.91
CA THR A 352 7.26 29.02 -8.72
C THR A 352 7.89 28.59 -10.03
N SER A 353 8.67 29.52 -10.60
CA SER A 353 9.39 29.39 -11.85
C SER A 353 10.63 28.48 -11.71
N VAL A 354 10.49 27.16 -11.55
CA VAL A 354 11.52 26.17 -11.91
C VAL A 354 10.85 24.85 -12.29
N GLN A 355 10.96 24.50 -13.58
CA GLN A 355 10.28 23.43 -14.31
C GLN A 355 10.60 22.00 -13.81
N ALA A 356 9.58 21.12 -13.94
CA ALA A 356 9.64 19.66 -13.92
C ALA A 356 9.76 19.00 -12.52
N LEU A 357 8.79 19.27 -11.64
CA LEU A 357 8.71 18.64 -10.31
C LEU A 357 8.74 17.11 -10.36
N GLY A 358 8.07 16.50 -11.33
CA GLY A 358 8.04 15.06 -11.56
C GLY A 358 9.41 14.50 -11.92
N ALA A 359 10.10 15.13 -12.87
CA ALA A 359 11.46 14.75 -13.23
C ALA A 359 12.42 14.84 -12.03
N ARG A 360 12.32 15.92 -11.24
CA ARG A 360 13.13 16.14 -10.03
C ARG A 360 12.84 15.09 -8.96
N LEU A 361 11.58 14.82 -8.66
CA LEU A 361 11.18 13.80 -7.69
C LEU A 361 11.70 12.42 -8.09
N LYS A 362 11.51 12.05 -9.35
CA LYS A 362 11.99 10.78 -9.89
C LYS A 362 13.50 10.64 -9.80
N GLN A 363 14.25 11.68 -10.22
CA GLN A 363 15.70 11.67 -10.16
C GLN A 363 16.20 11.56 -8.71
N ALA A 364 15.62 12.32 -7.78
CA ALA A 364 15.97 12.27 -6.38
C ALA A 364 15.65 10.90 -5.75
N TYR A 365 14.55 10.26 -6.14
CA TYR A 365 14.20 8.91 -5.68
C TYR A 365 15.20 7.86 -6.20
N LEU A 366 15.52 7.88 -7.50
CA LEU A 366 16.51 6.98 -8.09
C LEU A 366 17.91 7.16 -7.49
N ALA A 367 18.30 8.39 -7.14
CA ALA A 367 19.60 8.67 -6.54
C ALA A 367 19.84 7.91 -5.21
N GLN A 368 18.78 7.61 -4.45
CA GLN A 368 18.87 6.82 -3.20
C GLN A 368 19.40 5.40 -3.43
N TYR A 369 19.24 4.87 -4.64
CA TYR A 369 19.70 3.54 -5.05
C TYR A 369 21.08 3.56 -5.72
N GLN A 370 21.57 4.74 -6.12
CA GLN A 370 22.87 4.92 -6.77
C GLN A 370 24.00 5.22 -5.77
N GLN A 371 23.71 5.96 -4.68
CA GLN A 371 24.71 6.43 -3.72
C GLN A 371 25.42 5.33 -2.91
N VAL A 372 24.97 4.07 -2.98
CA VAL A 372 25.48 2.96 -2.17
C VAL A 372 26.64 2.19 -2.86
N LYS A 373 26.97 2.50 -4.12
CA LYS A 373 28.07 1.83 -4.86
C LYS A 373 29.50 2.34 -4.53
N LEU A 374 29.64 3.41 -3.74
CA LEU A 374 30.93 4.09 -3.52
C LEU A 374 31.72 3.68 -2.26
N ILE A 375 31.38 2.54 -1.63
CA ILE A 375 32.22 1.97 -0.57
C ILE A 375 32.63 0.56 -0.98
N TYR A 376 33.75 0.46 -1.71
CA TYR A 376 34.57 -0.73 -1.83
C TYR A 376 36.00 -0.40 -1.41
#